data_AF-A0A353LSB5-F1
#
_entry.id   AF-A0A353LSB5-F1
#
_cell.length_a   1.000
_cell.length_b   1.000
_cell.length_c   1.000
_cell.angle_alpha   90.00
_cell.angle_beta   90.00
_cell.angle_gamma   90.00
#
_symmetry.space_group_name_H-M   'P 1'
#
loop_
_entity.id
_entity.type
_entity.pdbx_description
1 polymer ?
#
loop_
_entity_poly.entity_id
_entity_poly.type
_entity_poly.pdbx_seq_one_letter_code
_entity_poly.pdbx_strand_id
1 'polypeptide(L)'
;RTEPVTPVGQLEQLSFAATVSLSLLLLAAAILPYSTQAAKCLWITGAAAQFSLGLATLSLLIRGPHSPAILTPLLFLPLAGNLLGPVSGIPLGFAGASWLMFTAGLISWLTLLVLLFGRLTGFRAIPAEKLPSMAIFITPPALAFAAYLELNHALIDFAGHLFFFAGLFFLLLDFAMIDRFLRIPFSIRCWSFSFPLA
;
A
#
# COMPACT_ATOMS: atom_id res chain seq x y z
N ARG A 1 3.33 -31.36 -12.53
CA ARG A 1 4.73 -30.91 -12.72
C ARG A 1 4.73 -29.39 -12.47
N THR A 2 4.95 -28.96 -11.23
CA THR A 2 4.98 -27.52 -10.89
C THR A 2 6.31 -26.96 -11.39
N GLU A 3 6.28 -26.11 -12.41
CA GLU A 3 7.48 -25.36 -12.78
C GLU A 3 7.96 -24.54 -11.58
N PRO A 4 9.29 -24.40 -11.38
CA PRO A 4 9.82 -23.59 -10.29
C PRO A 4 9.33 -22.15 -10.48
N VAL A 5 8.56 -21.64 -9.50
CA VAL A 5 8.00 -20.29 -9.55
C VAL A 5 9.16 -19.29 -9.66
N THR A 6 9.14 -18.48 -10.69
CA THR A 6 10.16 -17.43 -10.88
C THR A 6 10.07 -16.40 -9.74
N PRO A 7 11.17 -15.70 -9.40
CA PRO A 7 11.16 -14.70 -8.33
C PRO A 7 10.09 -13.61 -8.50
N VAL A 8 9.76 -13.26 -9.75
CA VAL A 8 8.67 -12.33 -10.09
C VAL A 8 7.30 -12.92 -9.69
N GLY A 9 7.03 -14.17 -10.05
CA GLY A 9 5.77 -14.84 -9.71
C GLY A 9 5.57 -15.02 -8.21
N GLN A 10 6.65 -15.23 -7.45
CA GLN A 10 6.57 -15.31 -5.98
C GLN A 10 6.14 -13.97 -5.35
N LEU A 11 6.66 -12.84 -5.84
CA LEU A 11 6.30 -11.52 -5.34
C LEU A 11 4.87 -11.11 -5.71
N GLU A 12 4.39 -11.52 -6.89
CA GLU A 12 2.98 -11.34 -7.26
C GLU A 12 2.06 -12.14 -6.31
N GLN A 13 2.36 -13.41 -6.04
CA GLN A 13 1.59 -14.24 -5.11
C GLN A 13 1.54 -13.64 -3.70
N LEU A 14 2.66 -13.14 -3.18
CA LEU A 14 2.70 -12.47 -1.87
C LEU A 14 1.90 -11.16 -1.87
N SER A 15 1.94 -10.40 -2.97
CA SER A 15 1.17 -9.17 -3.09
C SER A 15 -0.34 -9.43 -3.12
N PHE A 16 -0.77 -10.50 -3.80
CA PHE A 16 -2.15 -10.96 -3.74
C PHE A 16 -2.52 -11.48 -2.35
N ALA A 17 -1.65 -12.25 -1.69
CA ALA A 17 -1.89 -12.69 -0.31
C ALA A 17 -2.08 -11.50 0.65
N ALA A 18 -1.35 -10.40 0.43
CA ALA A 18 -1.48 -9.19 1.24
C ALA A 18 -2.86 -8.53 1.12
N THR A 19 -3.58 -8.70 0.00
CA THR A 19 -4.95 -8.18 -0.13
C THR A 19 -5.92 -8.82 0.87
N VAL A 20 -5.70 -10.10 1.22
CA VAL A 20 -6.49 -10.80 2.25
C VAL A 20 -6.23 -10.18 3.62
N SER A 21 -4.97 -9.97 3.97
CA SER A 21 -4.57 -9.34 5.24
C SER A 21 -5.07 -7.89 5.35
N LEU A 22 -5.02 -7.11 4.27
CA LEU A 22 -5.59 -5.77 4.21
C LEU A 22 -7.11 -5.80 4.39
N SER A 23 -7.80 -6.74 3.77
CA SER A 23 -9.26 -6.90 3.93
C SER A 23 -9.64 -7.21 5.38
N LEU A 24 -8.83 -8.01 6.10
CA LEU A 24 -9.03 -8.27 7.53
C LEU A 24 -8.85 -6.99 8.37
N LEU A 25 -7.84 -6.17 8.06
CA LEU A 25 -7.62 -4.90 8.75
C LEU A 25 -8.75 -3.90 8.50
N LEU A 26 -9.24 -3.80 7.26
CA LEU A 26 -10.41 -2.97 6.92
C LEU A 26 -11.68 -3.48 7.62
N LEU A 27 -11.87 -4.80 7.67
CA LEU A 27 -13.00 -5.39 8.38
C LEU A 27 -12.92 -5.14 9.89
N ALA A 28 -11.71 -5.15 10.47
CA ALA A 28 -11.50 -4.79 11.87
C ALA A 28 -11.88 -3.32 12.14
N ALA A 29 -11.53 -2.40 11.24
CA ALA A 29 -11.96 -1.00 11.33
C ALA A 29 -13.48 -0.86 11.20
N ALA A 30 -14.10 -1.57 10.26
CA ALA A 30 -15.55 -1.50 10.02
C ALA A 30 -16.40 -2.08 11.17
N ILE A 31 -15.92 -3.13 11.84
CA ILE A 31 -16.67 -3.79 12.93
C ILE A 31 -16.38 -3.17 14.31
N LEU A 32 -15.38 -2.30 14.41
CA LEU A 32 -14.98 -1.57 15.61
C LEU A 32 -16.17 -0.95 16.38
N PRO A 33 -17.13 -0.23 15.75
CA PRO A 33 -18.28 0.36 16.47
C PRO A 33 -19.30 -0.68 16.97
N TYR A 34 -19.29 -1.91 16.45
CA TYR A 34 -20.26 -2.95 16.81
C TYR A 34 -19.71 -3.92 17.86
N SER A 35 -18.44 -4.33 17.74
CA SER A 35 -17.82 -5.26 18.69
C SER A 35 -16.31 -5.09 18.75
N THR A 36 -15.84 -4.55 19.88
CA THR A 36 -14.40 -4.36 20.14
C THR A 36 -13.64 -5.70 20.18
N GLN A 37 -14.24 -6.76 20.75
CA GLN A 37 -13.56 -8.06 20.82
C GLN A 37 -13.35 -8.69 19.45
N ALA A 38 -14.38 -8.67 18.59
CA ALA A 38 -14.26 -9.16 17.22
C ALA A 38 -13.24 -8.34 16.41
N ALA A 39 -13.28 -7.01 16.54
CA ALA A 39 -12.32 -6.12 15.92
C ALA A 39 -10.88 -6.42 16.37
N LYS A 40 -10.63 -6.69 17.66
CA LYS A 40 -9.30 -7.09 18.17
C LYS A 40 -8.80 -8.38 17.52
N CYS A 41 -9.62 -9.43 17.45
CA CYS A 41 -9.22 -10.70 16.85
C CYS A 41 -8.88 -10.56 15.36
N LEU A 42 -9.72 -9.83 14.61
CA LEU A 42 -9.48 -9.55 13.20
C LEU A 42 -8.24 -8.69 12.99
N TRP A 43 -8.04 -7.69 13.84
CA TRP A 43 -6.88 -6.81 13.75
C TRP A 43 -5.58 -7.56 14.04
N ILE A 44 -5.51 -8.36 15.10
CA ILE A 44 -4.30 -9.12 15.46
C ILE A 44 -3.92 -10.09 14.33
N THR A 45 -4.90 -10.82 13.79
CA THR A 45 -4.66 -11.78 12.69
C THR A 45 -4.24 -11.05 11.40
N GLY A 46 -4.95 -9.99 11.02
CA GLY A 46 -4.63 -9.16 9.87
C GLY A 46 -3.26 -8.48 9.98
N ALA A 47 -2.95 -7.87 11.13
CA ALA A 47 -1.69 -7.18 11.38
C ALA A 47 -0.49 -8.14 11.36
N ALA A 48 -0.59 -9.28 12.05
CA ALA A 48 0.47 -10.29 12.06
C ALA A 48 0.74 -10.85 10.65
N ALA A 49 -0.32 -11.14 9.89
CA ALA A 49 -0.20 -11.62 8.52
C ALA A 49 0.39 -10.54 7.59
N GLN A 50 -0.11 -9.29 7.67
CA GLN A 50 0.36 -8.17 6.85
C GLN A 50 1.84 -7.88 7.10
N PHE A 51 2.24 -7.79 8.37
CA PHE A 51 3.63 -7.50 8.73
C PHE A 51 4.57 -8.62 8.26
N SER A 52 4.15 -9.88 8.44
CA SER A 52 4.93 -11.05 8.02
C SER A 52 5.09 -11.12 6.49
N LEU A 53 4.03 -10.83 5.74
CA LEU A 53 4.06 -10.74 4.27
C LEU A 53 4.96 -9.59 3.80
N GLY A 54 4.92 -8.44 4.50
CA GLY A 54 5.82 -7.32 4.24
C GLY A 54 7.29 -7.70 4.42
N LEU A 55 7.64 -8.36 5.53
CA LEU A 55 9.00 -8.86 5.78
C LEU A 55 9.45 -9.90 4.76
N ALA A 56 8.56 -10.83 4.38
CA ALA A 56 8.86 -11.83 3.34
C ALA A 56 9.13 -11.16 1.99
N THR A 57 8.32 -10.17 1.63
CA THR A 57 8.47 -9.40 0.39
C THR A 57 9.80 -8.62 0.37
N LEU A 58 10.14 -7.91 1.44
CA LEU A 58 11.43 -7.21 1.56
C LEU A 58 12.60 -8.19 1.50
N SER A 59 12.50 -9.32 2.20
CA SER A 59 13.55 -10.34 2.22
C SER A 59 13.80 -10.91 0.82
N LEU A 60 12.73 -11.16 0.05
CA LEU A 60 12.85 -11.60 -1.34
C LEU A 60 13.38 -10.50 -2.25
N LEU A 61 13.04 -9.23 -2.01
CA LEU A 61 13.57 -8.12 -2.80
C LEU A 61 15.09 -7.95 -2.59
N ILE A 62 15.56 -8.15 -1.36
CA ILE A 62 16.98 -8.06 -1.00
C ILE A 62 17.78 -9.28 -1.51
N ARG A 63 17.20 -10.49 -1.42
CA ARG A 63 17.88 -11.74 -1.80
C ARG A 63 17.73 -12.09 -3.29
N GLY A 64 16.70 -11.55 -3.94
CA GLY A 64 16.33 -11.90 -5.31
C GLY A 64 17.24 -11.29 -6.37
N PRO A 65 17.18 -11.79 -7.62
CA PRO A 65 17.97 -11.22 -8.71
C PRO A 65 17.57 -9.77 -8.96
N HIS A 66 18.54 -8.88 -9.17
CA HIS A 66 18.32 -7.44 -9.41
C HIS A 66 17.80 -7.14 -10.83
N SER A 67 16.72 -7.80 -11.24
CA SER A 67 16.04 -7.49 -12.50
C SER A 67 15.11 -6.29 -12.31
N PRO A 68 15.20 -5.25 -13.15
CA PRO A 68 14.27 -4.12 -13.11
C PRO A 68 12.81 -4.56 -13.27
N ALA A 69 12.55 -5.73 -13.87
CA ALA A 69 11.21 -6.26 -14.10
C ALA A 69 10.42 -6.48 -12.80
N ILE A 70 11.11 -6.75 -11.69
CA ILE A 70 10.53 -7.09 -10.38
C ILE A 70 9.81 -5.90 -9.73
N LEU A 71 10.27 -4.67 -9.99
CA LEU A 71 9.74 -3.46 -9.36
C LEU A 71 8.40 -3.07 -9.97
N THR A 72 7.33 -3.72 -9.53
CA THR A 72 5.96 -3.44 -9.95
C THR A 72 5.21 -2.64 -8.88
N PRO A 73 4.23 -1.80 -9.25
CA PRO A 73 3.41 -1.08 -8.28
C PRO A 73 2.60 -1.99 -7.34
N LEU A 74 2.41 -3.26 -7.70
CA LEU A 74 1.77 -4.27 -6.83
C LEU A 74 2.49 -4.43 -5.49
N LEU A 75 3.80 -4.16 -5.43
CA LEU A 75 4.60 -4.23 -4.21
C LEU A 75 4.15 -3.23 -3.13
N PHE A 76 3.36 -2.20 -3.47
CA PHE A 76 2.75 -1.33 -2.47
C PHE A 76 1.78 -2.07 -1.54
N LEU A 77 1.10 -3.12 -2.01
CA LEU A 77 0.11 -3.87 -1.21
C LEU A 77 0.73 -4.53 0.04
N PRO A 78 1.79 -5.35 -0.06
CA PRO A 78 2.42 -5.94 1.12
C PRO A 78 3.27 -4.94 1.92
N LEU A 79 3.84 -3.92 1.26
CA LEU A 79 4.82 -3.03 1.87
C LEU A 79 4.19 -1.76 2.46
N ALA A 80 3.59 -0.92 1.62
CA ALA A 80 2.92 0.30 2.06
C ALA A 80 1.57 0.00 2.74
N GLY A 81 0.97 -1.17 2.51
CA GLY A 81 -0.24 -1.61 3.21
C GLY A 81 -0.10 -1.68 4.74
N ASN A 82 1.13 -1.72 5.28
CA ASN A 82 1.34 -1.61 6.73
C ASN A 82 0.86 -0.26 7.31
N LEU A 83 0.76 0.79 6.49
CA LEU A 83 0.19 2.09 6.88
C LEU A 83 -1.27 1.97 7.33
N LEU A 84 -1.99 0.91 6.97
CA LEU A 84 -3.37 0.70 7.41
C LEU A 84 -3.47 0.25 8.88
N GLY A 85 -2.42 -0.37 9.43
CA GLY A 85 -2.43 -0.95 10.78
C GLY A 85 -2.89 0.03 11.88
N PRO A 86 -2.34 1.25 11.98
CA PRO A 86 -2.72 2.24 12.97
C PRO A 86 -4.18 2.68 12.93
N VAL A 87 -4.82 2.64 11.76
CA VAL A 87 -6.18 3.20 11.54
C VAL A 87 -7.20 2.58 12.50
N SER A 88 -7.14 1.26 12.69
CA SER A 88 -7.94 0.57 13.73
C SER A 88 -7.11 0.12 14.92
N GLY A 89 -5.78 0.10 14.81
CA GLY A 89 -4.87 -0.35 15.87
C GLY A 89 -4.84 0.57 17.07
N ILE A 90 -4.87 1.90 16.85
CA ILE A 90 -4.89 2.88 17.94
C ILE A 90 -6.20 2.85 18.73
N PRO A 91 -7.39 2.90 18.09
CA PRO A 91 -8.67 2.74 18.81
C PRO A 91 -8.78 1.45 19.62
N LEU A 92 -8.11 0.38 19.20
CA LEU A 92 -8.11 -0.92 19.88
C LEU A 92 -7.12 -1.02 21.05
N GLY A 93 -6.25 -0.02 21.23
CA GLY A 93 -5.23 0.04 22.28
C GLY A 93 -3.86 -0.52 21.91
N PHE A 94 -3.62 -0.84 20.63
CA PHE A 94 -2.35 -1.40 20.14
C PHE A 94 -1.38 -0.33 19.66
N ALA A 95 -1.06 0.64 20.50
CA ALA A 95 -0.23 1.79 20.14
C ALA A 95 1.19 1.42 19.65
N GLY A 96 1.90 0.57 20.39
CA GLY A 96 3.27 0.19 20.04
C GLY A 96 3.36 -0.55 18.70
N ALA A 97 2.45 -1.49 18.46
CA ALA A 97 2.39 -2.23 17.19
C ALA A 97 1.97 -1.33 16.02
N SER A 98 1.08 -0.37 16.27
CA SER A 98 0.68 0.63 15.28
C SER A 98 1.87 1.50 14.84
N TRP A 99 2.66 2.01 15.79
CA TRP A 99 3.89 2.76 15.47
C TRP A 99 4.90 1.96 14.64
N LEU A 100 5.07 0.68 14.96
CA LEU A 100 5.94 -0.22 14.20
C LEU A 100 5.45 -0.38 12.76
N MET A 101 4.16 -0.70 12.57
CA MET A 101 3.57 -0.87 11.25
C MET A 101 3.59 0.42 10.44
N PHE A 102 3.28 1.56 11.07
CA PHE A 102 3.35 2.88 10.43
C PHE A 102 4.76 3.18 9.91
N THR A 103 5.77 2.99 10.76
CA THR A 103 7.17 3.27 10.42
C THR A 103 7.65 2.35 9.30
N ALA A 104 7.35 1.05 9.38
CA ALA A 104 7.70 0.08 8.35
C ALA A 104 7.01 0.40 7.01
N GLY A 105 5.73 0.79 7.05
CA GLY A 105 4.96 1.20 5.88
C GLY A 105 5.51 2.47 5.24
N LEU A 106 5.83 3.48 6.04
CA LEU A 106 6.36 4.78 5.59
C LEU A 106 7.73 4.62 4.92
N ILE A 107 8.67 3.90 5.55
CA ILE A 107 9.99 3.62 4.97
C ILE A 107 9.85 2.86 3.65
N SER A 108 9.00 1.83 3.64
CA SER A 108 8.83 1.00 2.43
C SER A 108 8.15 1.78 1.31
N TRP A 109 7.17 2.63 1.62
CA TRP A 109 6.52 3.51 0.65
C TRP A 109 7.53 4.46 0.00
N LEU A 110 8.30 5.22 0.79
CA LEU A 110 9.28 6.17 0.25
C LEU A 110 10.36 5.48 -0.58
N THR A 111 10.81 4.29 -0.14
CA THR A 111 11.79 3.49 -0.90
C THR A 111 11.22 3.05 -2.25
N LEU A 112 10.01 2.47 -2.26
CA LEU A 112 9.34 2.06 -3.50
C LEU A 112 9.03 3.23 -4.42
N LEU A 113 8.67 4.38 -3.85
CA LEU A 113 8.41 5.61 -4.59
C LEU A 113 9.63 5.98 -5.42
N VAL A 114 10.80 6.12 -4.78
CA VAL A 114 12.05 6.46 -5.45
C VAL A 114 12.43 5.42 -6.52
N LEU A 115 12.31 4.12 -6.20
CA LEU A 115 12.64 3.04 -7.14
C LEU A 115 11.72 3.02 -8.37
N LEU A 116 10.43 3.24 -8.18
CA LEU A 116 9.45 3.28 -9.28
C LEU A 116 9.63 4.53 -10.12
N PHE A 117 9.88 5.69 -9.52
CA PHE A 117 10.20 6.91 -10.26
C PHE A 117 11.49 6.76 -11.08
N GLY A 118 12.55 6.19 -10.50
CA GLY A 118 13.79 5.89 -11.24
C GLY A 118 13.57 4.95 -12.42
N ARG A 119 12.63 3.99 -12.29
CA ARG A 119 12.23 3.11 -13.39
C ARG A 119 11.43 3.84 -14.47
N LEU A 120 10.59 4.80 -14.11
CA LEU A 120 9.79 5.58 -15.05
C LEU A 120 10.64 6.57 -15.86
N THR A 121 11.70 7.12 -15.26
CA THR A 121 12.59 8.10 -15.92
C THR A 121 13.73 7.44 -16.70
N GLY A 122 14.11 6.20 -16.38
CA GLY A 122 15.09 5.43 -17.15
C GLY A 122 14.53 4.89 -18.48
N PHE A 123 15.32 4.99 -19.56
CA PHE A 123 15.01 4.72 -20.98
C PHE A 123 14.41 3.34 -21.39
N ARG A 124 13.89 2.52 -20.48
CA ARG A 124 13.02 1.35 -20.79
C ARG A 124 11.61 1.66 -20.34
N ALA A 125 10.86 2.30 -21.25
CA ALA A 125 9.44 2.59 -21.08
C ALA A 125 8.70 1.35 -20.59
N ILE A 126 8.01 1.48 -19.46
CA ILE A 126 7.05 0.48 -19.02
C ILE A 126 6.00 0.36 -20.13
N PRO A 127 5.76 -0.83 -20.72
CA PRO A 127 4.76 -1.00 -21.77
C PRO A 127 3.40 -0.44 -21.30
N ALA A 128 2.70 0.26 -22.19
CA ALA A 128 1.47 1.02 -21.90
C ALA A 128 0.36 0.20 -21.21
N GLU A 129 0.41 -1.14 -21.28
CA GLU A 129 -0.55 -2.03 -20.64
C GLU A 129 -0.51 -2.06 -19.10
N LYS A 130 0.50 -1.45 -18.46
CA LYS A 130 0.57 -1.33 -16.99
C LYS A 130 0.18 0.06 -16.46
N LEU A 131 -0.32 0.98 -17.31
CA LEU A 131 -0.75 2.33 -16.93
C LEU A 131 -1.83 2.43 -15.82
N PRO A 132 -2.78 1.49 -15.63
CA PRO A 132 -3.77 1.57 -14.53
C PRO A 132 -3.16 1.59 -13.12
N SER A 133 -1.86 1.34 -13.00
CA SER A 133 -1.11 1.26 -11.74
C SER A 133 -0.58 2.61 -11.23
N MET A 134 -0.69 3.70 -11.99
CA MET A 134 -0.26 5.03 -11.52
C MET A 134 -1.20 5.62 -10.46
N ALA A 135 -2.49 5.33 -10.53
CA ALA A 135 -3.47 5.73 -9.51
C ALA A 135 -3.23 5.10 -8.13
N ILE A 136 -2.28 4.16 -7.99
CA ILE A 136 -1.86 3.67 -6.69
C ILE A 136 -1.02 4.72 -5.95
N PHE A 137 -0.38 5.68 -6.61
CA PHE A 137 0.55 6.60 -5.94
C PHE A 137 -0.14 7.57 -4.96
N ILE A 138 -1.43 7.84 -5.13
CA ILE A 138 -2.25 8.59 -4.15
C ILE A 138 -2.58 7.76 -2.89
N THR A 139 -2.64 6.43 -2.98
CA THR A 139 -3.05 5.58 -1.86
C THR A 139 -2.10 5.69 -0.65
N PRO A 140 -0.77 5.55 -0.78
CA PRO A 140 0.11 5.63 0.38
C PRO A 140 0.09 6.95 1.15
N PRO A 141 0.14 8.16 0.54
CA PRO A 141 0.06 9.41 1.30
C PRO A 141 -1.32 9.58 1.98
N ALA A 142 -2.40 9.13 1.35
CA ALA A 142 -3.74 9.15 1.97
C ALA A 142 -3.80 8.21 3.19
N LEU A 143 -3.30 6.98 3.07
CA LEU A 143 -3.20 6.04 4.20
C LEU A 143 -2.28 6.56 5.31
N ALA A 144 -1.14 7.15 4.95
CA ALA A 144 -0.23 7.76 5.91
C ALA A 144 -0.89 8.90 6.67
N PHE A 145 -1.67 9.75 6.00
CA PHE A 145 -2.45 10.80 6.64
C PHE A 145 -3.48 10.22 7.63
N ALA A 146 -4.32 9.27 7.19
CA ALA A 146 -5.34 8.66 8.04
C ALA A 146 -4.73 7.97 9.28
N ALA A 147 -3.66 7.21 9.08
CA ALA A 147 -2.93 6.55 10.16
C ALA A 147 -2.26 7.55 11.11
N TYR A 148 -1.72 8.64 10.57
CA TYR A 148 -1.09 9.69 11.36
C TYR A 148 -2.10 10.43 12.24
N LEU A 149 -3.31 10.70 11.74
CA LEU A 149 -4.37 11.29 12.55
C LEU A 149 -4.70 10.42 13.76
N GLU A 150 -4.83 9.10 13.58
CA GLU A 150 -5.05 8.18 14.70
C GLU A 150 -3.88 8.19 15.69
N LEU A 151 -2.63 8.19 15.19
CA LEU A 151 -1.43 8.23 16.04
C LEU A 151 -1.25 9.54 16.80
N ASN A 152 -1.74 10.66 16.25
CA ASN A 152 -1.55 12.01 16.78
C ASN A 152 -2.83 12.57 17.41
N HIS A 153 -3.77 11.72 17.83
CA HIS A 153 -5.02 12.14 18.48
C HIS A 153 -5.84 13.14 17.66
N ALA A 154 -5.91 12.94 16.35
CA ALA A 154 -6.57 13.78 15.35
C ALA A 154 -6.03 15.21 15.24
N LEU A 155 -4.82 15.48 15.75
CA LEU A 155 -4.16 16.78 15.60
C LEU A 155 -3.47 16.89 14.23
N ILE A 156 -3.80 17.95 13.50
CA ILE A 156 -3.17 18.28 12.22
C ILE A 156 -2.02 19.25 12.48
N ASP A 157 -0.84 18.71 12.72
CA ASP A 157 0.41 19.45 12.84
C ASP A 157 1.20 19.44 11.52
N PHE A 158 2.51 19.70 11.57
CA PHE A 158 3.37 19.69 10.39
C PHE A 158 3.28 18.39 9.58
N ALA A 159 3.31 17.23 10.23
CA ALA A 159 3.30 15.94 9.53
C ALA A 159 1.91 15.64 8.95
N GLY A 160 0.84 16.04 9.65
CA GLY A 160 -0.53 15.98 9.11
C GLY A 160 -0.67 16.77 7.79
N HIS A 161 -0.19 18.02 7.77
CA HIS A 161 -0.18 18.83 6.55
C HIS A 161 0.68 18.21 5.45
N LEU A 162 1.86 17.69 5.81
CA LEU A 162 2.77 17.06 4.86
C LEU A 162 2.11 15.89 4.11
N PHE A 163 1.48 14.96 4.83
CA PHE A 163 0.82 13.81 4.20
C PHE A 163 -0.41 14.21 3.39
N PHE A 164 -1.22 15.15 3.89
CA PHE A 164 -2.39 15.66 3.18
C PHE A 164 -2.00 16.33 1.85
N PHE A 165 -1.06 17.27 1.88
CA PHE A 165 -0.63 17.97 0.67
C PHE A 165 0.17 17.07 -0.27
N ALA A 166 0.90 16.07 0.24
CA ALA A 166 1.49 15.04 -0.60
C ALA A 166 0.41 14.24 -1.35
N GLY A 167 -0.66 13.83 -0.68
CA GLY A 167 -1.81 13.17 -1.30
C GLY A 167 -2.47 14.03 -2.36
N LEU A 168 -2.71 15.31 -2.06
CA LEU A 168 -3.25 16.28 -3.02
C LEU A 168 -2.33 16.48 -4.23
N PHE A 169 -1.01 16.54 -4.02
CA PHE A 169 -0.05 16.65 -5.10
C PHE A 169 -0.10 15.42 -6.04
N PHE A 170 -0.14 14.20 -5.49
CA PHE A 170 -0.27 12.99 -6.30
C PHE A 170 -1.62 12.91 -7.01
N LEU A 171 -2.71 13.35 -6.38
CA LEU A 171 -4.02 13.47 -7.02
C LEU A 171 -3.97 14.40 -8.23
N LEU A 172 -3.36 15.59 -8.08
CA LEU A 172 -3.21 16.56 -9.16
C LEU A 172 -2.28 16.04 -10.27
N LEU A 173 -1.23 15.30 -9.91
CA LEU A 173 -0.33 14.65 -10.86
C LEU A 173 -1.07 13.60 -11.69
N ASP A 174 -1.88 12.75 -11.06
CA ASP A 174 -2.71 11.76 -11.75
C ASP A 174 -3.75 12.43 -12.66
N PHE A 175 -4.37 13.52 -12.20
CA PHE A 175 -5.29 14.31 -13.00
C PHE A 175 -4.62 14.96 -14.21
N ALA A 176 -3.40 15.48 -14.06
CA ALA A 176 -2.62 16.03 -15.18
C ALA A 176 -2.25 14.97 -16.24
N MET A 177 -2.27 13.69 -15.86
CA MET A 177 -2.00 12.56 -16.75
C MET A 177 -3.27 11.85 -17.24
N ILE A 178 -4.47 12.40 -16.98
CA ILE A 178 -5.76 11.77 -17.24
C ILE A 178 -5.95 11.34 -18.71
N ASP A 179 -5.42 12.11 -19.65
CA ASP A 179 -5.49 11.84 -21.09
C ASP A 179 -4.84 10.51 -21.51
N ARG A 180 -3.85 10.03 -20.73
CA ARG A 180 -3.24 8.71 -20.96
C ARG A 180 -4.13 7.57 -20.49
N PHE A 181 -4.97 7.81 -19.47
CA PHE A 181 -5.88 6.80 -18.92
C PHE A 181 -7.15 6.66 -19.75
N LEU A 182 -7.69 7.77 -20.28
CA LEU A 182 -8.90 7.79 -21.09
C LEU A 182 -8.78 7.03 -22.43
N ARG A 183 -7.55 6.74 -22.88
CA ARG A 183 -7.27 5.97 -24.09
C ARG A 183 -7.29 4.45 -23.87
N ILE A 184 -7.49 3.99 -22.63
CA ILE A 184 -7.47 2.56 -22.27
C ILE A 184 -8.92 2.05 -22.25
N PRO A 185 -9.24 0.91 -22.91
CA PRO A 185 -10.58 0.35 -22.87
C PRO A 185 -10.97 -0.02 -21.43
N PHE A 186 -12.21 0.30 -21.05
CA PHE A 186 -12.73 0.01 -19.72
C PHE A 186 -12.58 -1.50 -19.42
N SER A 187 -11.85 -1.83 -18.37
CA SER A 187 -11.61 -3.21 -17.96
C SER A 187 -11.82 -3.37 -16.47
N ILE A 188 -11.95 -4.62 -16.00
CA ILE A 188 -12.11 -4.95 -14.57
C ILE A 188 -10.99 -4.35 -13.69
N ARG A 189 -9.82 -4.03 -14.27
CA ARG A 189 -8.68 -3.41 -13.57
C ARG A 189 -8.98 -1.97 -13.14
N CYS A 190 -9.99 -1.30 -13.70
CA CYS A 190 -10.39 0.07 -13.33
C CYS A 190 -11.00 0.17 -11.92
N TRP A 191 -11.31 -0.95 -11.25
CA TRP A 191 -11.72 -0.93 -9.84
C TRP A 191 -10.59 -0.54 -8.88
N SER A 192 -9.32 -0.55 -9.32
CA SER A 192 -8.19 -0.06 -8.51
C SER A 192 -8.28 1.44 -8.21
N PHE A 193 -9.02 2.22 -9.00
CA PHE A 193 -9.20 3.66 -8.79
C PHE A 193 -10.13 3.99 -7.60
N SER A 194 -10.99 3.04 -7.19
CA SER A 194 -11.94 3.28 -6.09
C SER A 194 -11.26 3.28 -4.72
N PHE A 195 -10.17 2.50 -4.56
CA PHE A 195 -9.49 2.35 -3.27
C PHE A 195 -8.80 3.64 -2.78
N PRO A 196 -8.12 4.44 -3.61
CA PRO A 196 -7.60 5.75 -3.19
C PRO A 196 -8.64 6.87 -3.07
N LEU A 197 -9.83 6.71 -3.66
CA LEU A 197 -10.90 7.74 -3.61
C LEU A 197 -11.84 7.59 -2.40
N ALA A 198 -11.87 6.41 -1.78
CA ALA A 198 -12.67 6.10 -0.60
C ALA A 198 -11.99 6.55 0.69
#